data_AF-A0A7Y5ZDQ2-F1
#
_entry.id   AF-A0A7Y5ZDQ2-F1
#
_cell.length_a   1.000
_cell.length_b   1.000
_cell.length_c   1.000
_cell.angle_alpha   90.00
_cell.angle_beta   90.00
_cell.angle_gamma   90.00
#
_symmetry.space_group_name_H-M   'P 1'
#
loop_
_entity.id
_entity.type
_entity.pdbx_description
1 polymer ?
#
loop_
_entity_poly.entity_id
_entity_poly.type
_entity_poly.pdbx_seq_one_letter_code
_entity_poly.pdbx_strand_id
1 'polypeptide(L)'
;MDERKRTDEETGEPAVLEDDREMTAGAEAEDEPAVEDGVSEASAEAGIAELVEAEREREAEEAAVAEAEAAVEREEPGDSEPEPVVEPEPAPAKAAAKPKAKPRKAAAPSRRLAVLGSPIQHSQSPALHRAAYEALGLDWSYEAVEVTEDGLADFVQELGPEWRGLSLTMPLKKAVLPLLAESDRYAEQTGGANTVLLDGDSLRGFNTDVVGIVRALQAAGLDEARYVHILGGGATAASALVAAAELGAERVDVHVRDLTRAGWIEPLANDLGLRVRIRPFSQADRSLDVPELVISTLPGGTQTEAVYTDSTRRRSLLFDVAYEPWPTPLARQWEAVGGRVVSGLAMLAHQALLQVRIFVSGDPLQPLPDEPDVLAAMLDAVGIDEQGAPLEV
;
A
#
# COMPACT_ATOMS: atom_id res chain seq x y z
N MET A 1 55.00 -43.49 5.36
CA MET A 1 54.98 -44.94 5.08
C MET A 1 53.72 -45.19 4.27
N ASP A 2 53.73 -45.01 2.94
CA ASP A 2 54.75 -45.42 1.96
C ASP A 2 54.95 -46.95 2.09
N GLU A 3 54.70 -47.80 1.08
CA GLU A 3 55.14 -47.67 -0.32
C GLU A 3 54.23 -48.37 -1.37
N ARG A 4 53.99 -47.73 -2.54
CA ARG A 4 54.40 -48.12 -3.94
C ARG A 4 53.93 -49.48 -4.54
N LYS A 5 53.81 -49.71 -5.87
CA LYS A 5 54.12 -48.95 -7.13
C LYS A 5 53.52 -49.66 -8.39
N ARG A 6 53.39 -48.88 -9.50
CA ARG A 6 53.49 -49.25 -10.95
C ARG A 6 52.40 -50.15 -11.58
N THR A 7 51.62 -49.71 -12.59
CA THR A 7 51.88 -49.26 -14.01
C THR A 7 52.04 -50.41 -15.00
N ASP A 8 51.33 -50.36 -16.14
CA ASP A 8 51.89 -49.98 -17.46
C ASP A 8 50.77 -49.85 -18.52
N GLU A 9 51.04 -49.14 -19.61
CA GLU A 9 50.19 -48.95 -20.81
C GLU A 9 50.37 -50.10 -21.80
N GLU A 10 49.39 -50.38 -22.69
CA GLU A 10 49.68 -50.42 -24.14
C GLU A 10 48.44 -50.40 -25.05
N THR A 11 48.68 -49.95 -26.29
CA THR A 11 47.77 -49.66 -27.41
C THR A 11 47.25 -50.89 -28.16
N GLY A 12 46.13 -50.76 -28.90
CA GLY A 12 45.68 -51.81 -29.84
C GLY A 12 44.40 -51.56 -30.64
N GLU A 13 44.45 -50.67 -31.63
CA GLU A 13 43.59 -50.67 -32.83
C GLU A 13 44.41 -51.21 -34.03
N PRO A 14 43.87 -51.48 -35.24
CA PRO A 14 42.47 -51.42 -35.71
C PRO A 14 42.02 -52.69 -36.49
N ALA A 15 40.78 -52.69 -37.00
CA ALA A 15 40.41 -53.48 -38.20
C ALA A 15 39.31 -52.79 -39.02
N VAL A 16 39.62 -52.47 -40.28
CA VAL A 16 38.74 -51.89 -41.31
C VAL A 16 38.29 -52.99 -42.27
N LEU A 17 37.14 -52.81 -42.94
CA LEU A 17 36.73 -53.22 -44.30
C LEU A 17 35.26 -52.74 -44.45
N GLU A 18 34.91 -51.75 -45.28
CA GLU A 18 34.75 -51.80 -46.76
C GLU A 18 33.68 -52.84 -47.18
N ASP A 19 32.76 -52.65 -48.14
CA ASP A 19 32.67 -51.75 -49.31
C ASP A 19 31.17 -51.74 -49.79
N ASP A 20 30.61 -50.91 -50.69
CA ASP A 20 31.01 -49.72 -51.49
C ASP A 20 29.74 -49.03 -52.11
N ARG A 21 29.93 -47.89 -52.81
CA ARG A 21 29.19 -47.39 -54.02
C ARG A 21 27.71 -46.94 -53.95
N GLU A 22 27.24 -45.94 -54.74
CA GLU A 22 27.88 -45.09 -55.76
C GLU A 22 27.18 -43.69 -55.95
N MET A 23 27.82 -42.82 -56.74
CA MET A 23 27.50 -41.40 -56.99
C MET A 23 26.29 -41.13 -57.92
N THR A 24 25.67 -39.94 -57.85
CA THR A 24 25.85 -38.82 -58.84
C THR A 24 24.89 -37.64 -58.60
N ALA A 25 25.16 -36.50 -59.26
CA ALA A 25 24.60 -35.19 -58.97
C ALA A 25 23.32 -34.82 -59.77
N GLY A 26 22.58 -33.83 -59.26
CA GLY A 26 21.54 -33.08 -59.96
C GLY A 26 21.15 -31.84 -59.17
N ALA A 27 21.22 -30.66 -59.78
CA ALA A 27 20.87 -29.39 -59.14
C ALA A 27 19.61 -28.82 -59.78
N GLU A 28 18.63 -28.48 -58.96
CA GLU A 28 17.56 -27.53 -59.32
C GLU A 28 17.38 -26.58 -58.14
N ALA A 29 17.24 -25.30 -58.45
CA ALA A 29 16.99 -24.22 -57.49
C ALA A 29 15.56 -23.74 -57.70
N GLU A 30 14.80 -23.58 -56.62
CA GLU A 30 13.58 -22.78 -56.62
C GLU A 30 13.76 -21.61 -55.65
N ASP A 31 13.17 -20.49 -56.05
CA ASP A 31 13.54 -19.13 -55.68
C ASP A 31 12.40 -18.52 -54.85
N GLU A 32 12.59 -18.41 -53.53
CA GLU A 32 11.62 -17.71 -52.66
C GLU A 32 11.91 -16.19 -52.67
N PRO A 33 10.93 -15.35 -53.07
CA PRO A 33 11.17 -13.92 -53.18
C PRO A 33 11.29 -13.27 -51.79
N ALA A 34 12.46 -12.68 -51.53
CA ALA A 34 12.65 -11.81 -50.37
C ALA A 34 11.75 -10.56 -50.48
N VAL A 35 10.88 -10.36 -49.49
CA VAL A 35 10.12 -9.11 -49.34
C VAL A 35 11.00 -8.08 -48.63
N GLU A 36 11.81 -7.34 -49.40
CA GLU A 36 12.43 -6.10 -48.92
C GLU A 36 11.41 -4.96 -48.91
N ASP A 37 10.61 -4.84 -47.85
CA ASP A 37 9.95 -3.58 -47.46
C ASP A 37 10.77 -2.89 -46.36
N GLY A 38 11.98 -2.47 -46.74
CA GLY A 38 12.85 -1.65 -45.92
C GLY A 38 12.39 -0.20 -45.87
N VAL A 39 11.37 0.10 -45.06
CA VAL A 39 11.07 1.50 -44.68
C VAL A 39 12.30 2.04 -43.96
N SER A 40 12.96 3.03 -44.56
CA SER A 40 14.14 3.63 -43.96
C SER A 40 13.79 4.33 -42.65
N GLU A 41 14.72 4.33 -41.69
CA GLU A 41 14.56 4.96 -40.38
C GLU A 41 14.07 6.42 -40.51
N ALA A 42 14.64 7.17 -41.45
CA ALA A 42 14.22 8.53 -41.80
C ALA A 42 12.77 8.65 -42.33
N SER A 43 12.24 7.62 -42.98
CA SER A 43 10.84 7.60 -43.45
C SER A 43 9.86 7.23 -42.34
N ALA A 44 10.29 6.46 -41.33
CA ALA A 44 9.52 6.20 -40.12
C ALA A 44 9.49 7.43 -39.20
N GLU A 45 10.64 8.11 -39.01
CA GLU A 45 10.73 9.36 -38.26
C GLU A 45 9.88 10.48 -38.87
N ALA A 46 9.87 10.60 -40.21
CA ALA A 46 9.02 11.58 -40.91
C ALA A 46 7.52 11.34 -40.65
N GLY A 47 7.06 10.08 -40.72
CA GLY A 47 5.66 9.74 -40.45
C GLY A 47 5.24 9.98 -38.99
N ILE A 48 6.16 9.79 -38.03
CA ILE A 48 5.92 10.11 -36.62
C ILE A 48 5.84 11.63 -36.42
N ALA A 49 6.70 12.41 -37.08
CA ALA A 49 6.66 13.87 -37.00
C ALA A 49 5.34 14.46 -37.54
N GLU A 50 4.87 13.97 -38.69
CA GLU A 50 3.62 14.40 -39.32
C GLU A 50 2.38 14.05 -38.44
N LEU A 51 2.38 12.89 -37.77
CA LEU A 51 1.34 12.53 -36.80
C LEU A 51 1.36 13.43 -35.54
N VAL A 52 2.54 13.76 -35.02
CA VAL A 52 2.68 14.65 -33.85
C VAL A 52 2.27 16.09 -34.17
N GLU A 53 2.48 16.55 -35.41
CA GLU A 53 2.03 17.87 -35.85
C GLU A 53 0.50 17.90 -36.03
N ALA A 54 -0.09 16.86 -36.63
CA ALA A 54 -1.55 16.70 -36.75
C ALA A 54 -2.28 16.57 -35.39
N GLU A 55 -1.67 15.92 -34.39
CA GLU A 55 -2.23 15.83 -33.03
C GLU A 55 -2.25 17.22 -32.37
N ARG A 56 -1.18 18.01 -32.51
CA ARG A 56 -1.09 19.38 -31.99
C ARG A 56 -2.06 20.35 -32.64
N GLU A 57 -2.31 20.22 -33.94
CA GLU A 57 -3.32 21.03 -34.63
C GLU A 57 -4.72 20.74 -34.09
N ARG A 58 -5.04 19.47 -33.78
CA ARG A 58 -6.30 19.08 -33.14
C ARG A 58 -6.43 19.60 -31.71
N GLU A 59 -5.39 19.42 -30.89
CA GLU A 59 -5.38 19.97 -29.51
C GLU A 59 -5.57 21.50 -29.51
N ALA A 60 -5.01 22.21 -30.50
CA ALA A 60 -5.20 23.65 -30.67
C ALA A 60 -6.62 24.03 -31.13
N GLU A 61 -7.24 23.24 -32.01
CA GLU A 61 -8.62 23.44 -32.45
C GLU A 61 -9.62 23.17 -31.32
N GLU A 62 -9.46 22.08 -30.55
CA GLU A 62 -10.28 21.78 -29.37
C GLU A 62 -10.14 22.84 -28.28
N ALA A 63 -8.92 23.34 -28.01
CA ALA A 63 -8.70 24.43 -27.07
C ALA A 63 -9.39 25.74 -27.50
N ALA A 64 -9.37 26.06 -28.80
CA ALA A 64 -10.04 27.25 -29.33
C ALA A 64 -11.57 27.15 -29.25
N VAL A 65 -12.14 25.95 -29.43
CA VAL A 65 -13.58 25.70 -29.22
C VAL A 65 -13.94 25.87 -27.74
N ALA A 66 -13.17 25.29 -26.82
CA ALA A 66 -13.43 25.42 -25.39
C ALA A 66 -13.31 26.87 -24.88
N GLU A 67 -12.37 27.67 -25.41
CA GLU A 67 -12.26 29.10 -25.09
C GLU A 67 -13.46 29.90 -25.62
N ALA A 68 -13.97 29.56 -26.81
CA ALA A 68 -15.17 30.18 -27.38
C ALA A 68 -16.45 29.83 -26.60
N GLU A 69 -16.65 28.58 -26.19
CA GLU A 69 -17.78 28.17 -25.35
C GLU A 69 -17.76 28.88 -23.99
N ALA A 70 -16.58 28.92 -23.34
CA ALA A 70 -16.39 29.64 -22.08
C ALA A 70 -16.50 31.17 -22.20
N ALA A 71 -16.47 31.74 -23.41
CA ALA A 71 -16.77 33.15 -23.66
C ALA A 71 -18.29 33.40 -23.75
N VAL A 72 -19.04 32.47 -24.35
CA VAL A 72 -20.51 32.56 -24.49
C VAL A 72 -21.21 32.46 -23.13
N GLU A 73 -20.75 31.58 -22.23
CA GLU A 73 -21.32 31.49 -20.87
C GLU A 73 -21.10 32.75 -20.00
N ARG A 74 -20.24 33.69 -20.42
CA ARG A 74 -19.93 34.91 -19.65
C ARG A 74 -20.77 36.14 -20.04
N GLU A 75 -21.62 36.06 -21.07
CA GLU A 75 -22.41 37.20 -21.57
C GLU A 75 -23.92 37.15 -21.25
N GLU A 76 -24.42 36.19 -20.47
CA GLU A 76 -25.83 36.14 -20.01
C GLU A 76 -26.08 37.10 -18.83
N PRO A 77 -26.93 38.16 -18.97
CA PRO A 77 -27.24 39.08 -17.88
C PRO A 77 -28.44 38.61 -17.05
N GLY A 78 -28.20 38.17 -15.82
CA GLY A 78 -29.26 37.86 -14.86
C GLY A 78 -29.97 39.11 -14.34
N ASP A 79 -31.23 39.31 -14.74
CA ASP A 79 -32.07 40.42 -14.29
C ASP A 79 -32.61 40.20 -12.85
N SER A 80 -32.95 41.29 -12.16
CA SER A 80 -33.10 41.33 -10.69
C SER A 80 -34.52 41.15 -10.17
N GLU A 81 -34.67 40.71 -8.90
CA GLU A 81 -35.46 41.43 -7.87
C GLU A 81 -35.15 40.94 -6.43
N PRO A 82 -35.32 41.77 -5.37
CA PRO A 82 -34.88 41.45 -4.00
C PRO A 82 -36.02 41.07 -3.02
N GLU A 83 -35.74 40.16 -2.09
CA GLU A 83 -36.65 39.80 -0.97
C GLU A 83 -36.11 40.25 0.42
N PRO A 84 -36.98 40.37 1.45
CA PRO A 84 -36.81 41.38 2.49
C PRO A 84 -36.00 40.95 3.74
N VAL A 85 -35.49 41.97 4.43
CA VAL A 85 -34.78 41.85 5.72
C VAL A 85 -35.71 41.39 6.84
N VAL A 86 -35.31 40.34 7.56
CA VAL A 86 -35.96 39.87 8.80
C VAL A 86 -35.06 40.21 9.99
N GLU A 87 -35.62 40.85 11.01
CA GLU A 87 -34.90 41.20 12.25
C GLU A 87 -34.66 39.96 13.14
N PRO A 88 -33.55 39.89 13.90
CA PRO A 88 -33.24 38.72 14.72
C PRO A 88 -33.98 38.68 16.07
N GLU A 89 -34.58 37.53 16.40
CA GLU A 89 -35.12 37.26 17.74
C GLU A 89 -34.00 37.07 18.80
N PRO A 90 -34.28 37.35 20.10
CA PRO A 90 -33.26 37.31 21.14
C PRO A 90 -32.91 35.89 21.63
N ALA A 91 -31.63 35.67 21.93
CA ALA A 91 -31.09 34.39 22.36
C ALA A 91 -31.65 33.87 23.70
N PRO A 92 -31.82 32.53 23.86
CA PRO A 92 -32.29 31.93 25.10
C PRO A 92 -31.25 31.96 26.23
N ALA A 93 -31.74 31.98 27.47
CA ALA A 93 -30.92 32.21 28.66
C ALA A 93 -30.00 31.03 29.05
N LYS A 94 -28.83 31.36 29.62
CA LYS A 94 -27.85 30.39 30.14
C LYS A 94 -28.44 29.55 31.30
N ALA A 95 -28.48 28.23 31.12
CA ALA A 95 -28.77 27.30 32.20
C ALA A 95 -27.63 27.25 33.23
N ALA A 96 -27.98 27.14 34.51
CA ALA A 96 -27.00 27.17 35.61
C ALA A 96 -26.18 25.88 35.71
N ALA A 97 -24.87 26.02 35.88
CA ALA A 97 -23.95 24.88 36.05
C ALA A 97 -24.16 24.18 37.40
N LYS A 98 -24.28 22.84 37.38
CA LYS A 98 -24.24 22.00 38.58
C LYS A 98 -22.81 21.94 39.15
N PRO A 99 -22.62 21.76 40.48
CA PRO A 99 -21.30 21.79 41.10
C PRO A 99 -20.42 20.62 40.65
N LYS A 100 -19.18 20.91 40.24
CA LYS A 100 -18.19 19.89 39.85
C LYS A 100 -17.87 18.99 41.05
N ALA A 101 -18.04 17.68 40.88
CA ALA A 101 -17.62 16.69 41.86
C ALA A 101 -16.08 16.66 41.95
N LYS A 102 -15.55 16.35 43.14
CA LYS A 102 -14.11 16.12 43.33
C LYS A 102 -13.67 14.88 42.54
N PRO A 103 -12.45 14.84 41.97
CA PRO A 103 -11.97 13.67 41.25
C PRO A 103 -11.92 12.47 42.21
N ARG A 104 -12.71 11.44 41.92
CA ARG A 104 -12.48 10.11 42.51
C ARG A 104 -11.18 9.59 41.94
N LYS A 105 -10.34 8.98 42.78
CA LYS A 105 -9.19 8.18 42.32
C LYS A 105 -9.72 7.18 41.30
N ALA A 106 -9.22 7.24 40.07
CA ALA A 106 -9.72 6.41 38.97
C ALA A 106 -9.68 4.92 39.38
N ALA A 107 -10.71 4.17 38.99
CA ALA A 107 -10.65 2.72 39.07
C ALA A 107 -9.57 2.23 38.07
N ALA A 108 -9.06 1.02 38.28
CA ALA A 108 -8.25 0.37 37.25
C ALA A 108 -9.17 0.06 36.05
N PRO A 109 -8.68 0.24 34.80
CA PRO A 109 -9.48 -0.01 33.60
C PRO A 109 -9.92 -1.47 33.55
N SER A 110 -11.10 -1.70 32.99
CA SER A 110 -11.72 -3.04 32.90
C SER A 110 -10.99 -4.00 31.95
N ARG A 111 -10.23 -3.46 30.98
CA ARG A 111 -9.33 -4.21 30.08
C ARG A 111 -8.08 -3.41 29.76
N ARG A 112 -6.96 -4.10 29.55
CA ARG A 112 -5.68 -3.54 29.07
C ARG A 112 -5.36 -4.02 27.65
N LEU A 113 -4.86 -3.10 26.84
CA LEU A 113 -4.31 -3.35 25.51
C LEU A 113 -3.04 -2.50 25.32
N ALA A 114 -2.19 -2.88 24.38
CA ALA A 114 -1.03 -2.08 24.00
C ALA A 114 -0.67 -2.24 22.53
N VAL A 115 0.03 -1.25 21.99
CA VAL A 115 0.88 -1.42 20.80
C VAL A 115 2.30 -1.75 21.24
N LEU A 116 2.86 -2.83 20.70
CA LEU A 116 4.23 -3.27 20.96
C LEU A 116 5.12 -3.03 19.73
N GLY A 117 6.37 -2.63 19.98
CA GLY A 117 7.43 -2.55 18.96
C GLY A 117 8.70 -1.90 19.50
N SER A 118 9.71 -1.72 18.65
CA SER A 118 10.91 -0.94 18.99
C SER A 118 11.51 -0.32 17.71
N PRO A 119 11.64 1.02 17.65
CA PRO A 119 11.11 2.02 18.58
C PRO A 119 9.57 2.09 18.54
N ILE A 120 8.95 2.69 19.56
CA ILE A 120 7.47 2.76 19.69
C ILE A 120 6.93 4.14 20.11
N GLN A 121 7.82 5.04 20.55
CA GLN A 121 7.49 6.29 21.25
C GLN A 121 6.66 7.28 20.40
N HIS A 122 6.71 7.16 19.08
CA HIS A 122 6.01 8.03 18.12
C HIS A 122 4.73 7.39 17.54
N SER A 123 4.29 6.24 18.06
CA SER A 123 3.07 5.59 17.59
C SER A 123 1.82 6.43 17.90
N GLN A 124 1.00 6.67 16.88
CA GLN A 124 -0.31 7.32 17.03
C GLN A 124 -1.45 6.33 17.39
N SER A 125 -1.19 5.02 17.39
CA SER A 125 -2.19 4.00 17.78
C SER A 125 -2.81 4.25 19.17
N PRO A 126 -2.10 4.74 20.20
CA PRO A 126 -2.73 5.06 21.49
C PRO A 126 -3.66 6.28 21.47
N ALA A 127 -3.57 7.19 20.50
CA ALA A 127 -4.57 8.25 20.32
C ALA A 127 -5.85 7.64 19.71
N LEU A 128 -5.69 6.95 18.58
CA LEU A 128 -6.75 6.24 17.85
C LEU A 128 -7.57 5.32 18.76
N HIS A 129 -6.93 4.38 19.45
CA HIS A 129 -7.65 3.41 20.29
C HIS A 129 -8.35 4.06 21.49
N ARG A 130 -7.79 5.11 22.09
CA ARG A 130 -8.46 5.81 23.21
C ARG A 130 -9.69 6.57 22.75
N ALA A 131 -9.61 7.26 21.60
CA ALA A 131 -10.77 7.91 21.00
C ALA A 131 -11.87 6.89 20.69
N ALA A 132 -11.52 5.74 20.12
CA ALA A 132 -12.46 4.66 19.85
C ALA A 132 -13.13 4.11 21.12
N TYR A 133 -12.37 3.86 22.18
CA TYR A 133 -12.92 3.36 23.44
C TYR A 133 -13.74 4.41 24.19
N GLU A 134 -13.38 5.70 24.10
CA GLU A 134 -14.19 6.80 24.64
C GLU A 134 -15.54 6.92 23.91
N ALA A 135 -15.54 6.88 22.57
CA ALA A 135 -16.75 6.88 21.75
C ALA A 135 -17.67 5.67 22.06
N LEU A 136 -17.09 4.49 22.27
CA LEU A 136 -17.82 3.26 22.65
C LEU A 136 -18.21 3.20 24.15
N GLY A 137 -17.82 4.18 24.98
CA GLY A 137 -18.07 4.18 26.43
C GLY A 137 -17.34 3.06 27.20
N LEU A 138 -16.24 2.55 26.67
CA LEU A 138 -15.45 1.46 27.23
C LEU A 138 -14.32 1.99 28.13
N ASP A 139 -14.34 1.60 29.41
CA ASP A 139 -13.26 1.89 30.37
C ASP A 139 -12.06 0.94 30.15
N TRP A 140 -11.40 1.09 28.98
CA TRP A 140 -10.30 0.25 28.49
C TRP A 140 -9.05 1.12 28.29
N SER A 141 -7.87 0.64 28.72
CA SER A 141 -6.61 1.36 28.51
C SER A 141 -5.85 0.85 27.29
N TYR A 142 -5.30 1.77 26.51
CA TYR A 142 -4.35 1.48 25.44
C TYR A 142 -3.03 2.23 25.64
N GLU A 143 -1.92 1.51 25.63
CA GLU A 143 -0.57 2.03 25.91
C GLU A 143 0.41 1.70 24.77
N ALA A 144 1.55 2.40 24.72
CA ALA A 144 2.67 2.05 23.85
C ALA A 144 3.78 1.46 24.71
N VAL A 145 4.23 0.24 24.39
CA VAL A 145 5.22 -0.49 25.21
C VAL A 145 6.37 -0.92 24.30
N GLU A 146 7.60 -0.62 24.72
CA GLU A 146 8.79 -0.96 23.94
C GLU A 146 9.17 -2.42 24.17
N VAL A 147 9.18 -3.21 23.09
CA VAL A 147 9.44 -4.65 23.08
C VAL A 147 10.24 -4.99 21.81
N THR A 148 11.35 -5.71 21.97
CA THR A 148 12.19 -6.24 20.88
C THR A 148 11.72 -7.65 20.47
N GLU A 149 12.19 -8.16 19.32
CA GLU A 149 11.84 -9.53 18.88
C GLU A 149 12.17 -10.58 19.95
N ASP A 150 13.37 -10.48 20.53
CA ASP A 150 13.85 -11.39 21.59
C ASP A 150 12.99 -11.33 22.86
N GLY A 151 12.42 -10.17 23.20
CA GLY A 151 11.62 -9.97 24.41
C GLY A 151 10.13 -10.30 24.25
N LEU A 152 9.65 -10.56 23.03
CA LEU A 152 8.23 -10.74 22.75
C LEU A 152 7.64 -11.96 23.45
N ALA A 153 8.35 -13.10 23.41
CA ALA A 153 7.86 -14.35 24.00
C ALA A 153 7.73 -14.27 25.53
N ASP A 154 8.67 -13.58 26.19
CA ASP A 154 8.64 -13.37 27.64
C ASP A 154 7.52 -12.39 28.01
N PHE A 155 7.39 -11.27 27.30
CA PHE A 155 6.31 -10.30 27.52
C PHE A 155 4.91 -10.93 27.39
N VAL A 156 4.73 -11.82 26.41
CA VAL A 156 3.48 -12.54 26.18
C VAL A 156 3.18 -13.55 27.30
N GLN A 157 4.19 -14.18 27.90
CA GLN A 157 4.03 -15.09 29.04
C GLN A 157 3.67 -14.38 30.35
N GLU A 158 4.01 -13.09 30.49
CA GLU A 158 3.69 -12.27 31.67
C GLU A 158 2.27 -11.65 31.64
N LEU A 159 1.49 -11.85 30.58
CA LEU A 159 0.17 -11.26 30.43
C LEU A 159 -0.85 -11.85 31.41
N GLY A 160 -1.40 -11.00 32.28
CA GLY A 160 -2.50 -11.34 33.18
C GLY A 160 -3.89 -11.31 32.52
N PRO A 161 -4.94 -11.80 33.23
CA PRO A 161 -6.31 -11.91 32.71
C PRO A 161 -6.99 -10.56 32.43
N GLU A 162 -6.39 -9.44 32.83
CA GLU A 162 -6.88 -8.10 32.49
C GLU A 162 -6.56 -7.69 31.04
N TRP A 163 -5.60 -8.35 30.38
CA TRP A 163 -5.24 -8.08 29.00
C TRP A 163 -6.30 -8.62 28.03
N ARG A 164 -6.57 -7.86 26.96
CA ARG A 164 -7.51 -8.26 25.90
C ARG A 164 -6.84 -8.52 24.55
N GLY A 165 -5.78 -7.76 24.24
CA GLY A 165 -5.10 -7.89 22.96
C GLY A 165 -3.91 -6.96 22.83
N LEU A 166 -3.12 -7.22 21.80
CA LEU A 166 -1.90 -6.48 21.46
C LEU A 166 -1.96 -6.10 19.99
N SER A 167 -1.66 -4.84 19.65
CA SER A 167 -1.27 -4.47 18.29
C SER A 167 0.25 -4.56 18.18
N LEU A 168 0.78 -4.94 17.02
CA LEU A 168 2.21 -5.15 16.79
C LEU A 168 2.68 -4.32 15.61
N THR A 169 3.75 -3.56 15.82
CA THR A 169 4.48 -2.87 14.75
C THR A 169 5.86 -3.48 14.55
N MET A 170 6.72 -2.83 13.77
CA MET A 170 8.12 -3.24 13.59
C MET A 170 8.83 -3.36 14.96
N PRO A 171 9.65 -4.40 15.19
CA PRO A 171 9.94 -5.54 14.29
C PRO A 171 8.97 -6.74 14.43
N LEU A 172 8.02 -6.68 15.37
CA LEU A 172 7.34 -7.84 15.97
C LEU A 172 6.33 -8.59 15.08
N LYS A 173 5.88 -7.99 13.97
CA LYS A 173 4.83 -8.59 13.10
C LYS A 173 5.15 -10.01 12.61
N LYS A 174 6.43 -10.35 12.44
CA LYS A 174 6.88 -11.71 12.08
C LYS A 174 7.24 -12.56 13.31
N ALA A 175 7.85 -11.94 14.32
CA ALA A 175 8.29 -12.61 15.54
C ALA A 175 7.13 -13.22 16.34
N VAL A 176 5.90 -12.71 16.20
CA VAL A 176 4.72 -13.26 16.87
C VAL A 176 4.24 -14.60 16.30
N LEU A 177 4.46 -14.88 15.01
CA LEU A 177 3.80 -16.02 14.33
C LEU A 177 4.00 -17.37 15.03
N PRO A 178 5.19 -17.73 15.58
CA PRO A 178 5.39 -18.98 16.31
C PRO A 178 4.66 -19.07 17.66
N LEU A 179 4.11 -17.95 18.17
CA LEU A 179 3.36 -17.87 19.42
C LEU A 179 1.85 -18.01 19.21
N LEU A 180 1.36 -17.91 17.96
CA LEU A 180 -0.05 -17.94 17.64
C LEU A 180 -0.59 -19.38 17.59
N ALA A 181 -1.78 -19.59 18.15
CA ALA A 181 -2.54 -20.82 17.99
C ALA A 181 -3.28 -20.85 16.64
N GLU A 182 -3.77 -19.70 16.19
CA GLU A 182 -4.47 -19.50 14.92
C GLU A 182 -4.06 -18.17 14.28
N SER A 183 -4.14 -18.08 12.95
CA SER A 183 -3.93 -16.85 12.18
C SER A 183 -5.08 -16.65 11.19
N ASP A 184 -5.37 -15.40 10.83
CA ASP A 184 -6.30 -15.10 9.74
C ASP A 184 -5.65 -15.23 8.35
N ARG A 185 -6.48 -15.30 7.30
CA ARG A 185 -6.01 -15.47 5.92
C ARG A 185 -4.94 -14.45 5.51
N TYR A 186 -5.06 -13.22 6.00
CA TYR A 186 -4.13 -12.14 5.66
C TYR A 186 -2.81 -12.28 6.42
N ALA A 187 -2.80 -12.67 7.70
CA ALA A 187 -1.59 -12.96 8.44
C ALA A 187 -0.81 -14.14 7.82
N GLU A 188 -1.52 -15.17 7.35
CA GLU A 188 -0.95 -16.30 6.61
C GLU A 188 -0.33 -15.85 5.27
N GLN A 189 -1.11 -15.19 4.40
CA GLN A 189 -0.66 -14.72 3.08
C GLN A 189 0.52 -13.74 3.17
N THR A 190 0.47 -12.77 4.09
CA THR A 190 1.52 -11.74 4.22
C THR A 190 2.74 -12.23 5.02
N GLY A 191 2.64 -13.37 5.70
CA GLY A 191 3.65 -13.87 6.62
C GLY A 191 3.93 -12.89 7.77
N GLY A 192 2.88 -12.36 8.40
CA GLY A 192 2.98 -11.50 9.59
C GLY A 192 1.63 -11.03 10.13
N ALA A 193 1.47 -11.03 11.45
CA ALA A 193 0.28 -10.52 12.13
C ALA A 193 0.58 -9.17 12.82
N ASN A 194 -0.29 -8.18 12.62
CA ASN A 194 -0.19 -6.87 13.28
C ASN A 194 -1.13 -6.74 14.49
N THR A 195 -1.93 -7.77 14.79
CA THR A 195 -2.97 -7.78 15.81
C THR A 195 -3.02 -9.15 16.47
N VAL A 196 -3.12 -9.19 17.79
CA VAL A 196 -3.21 -10.43 18.59
C VAL A 196 -4.38 -10.29 19.56
N LEU A 197 -5.35 -11.19 19.45
CA LEU A 197 -6.44 -11.33 20.41
C LEU A 197 -6.06 -12.38 21.45
N LEU A 198 -6.23 -12.04 22.73
CA LEU A 198 -6.19 -13.03 23.82
C LEU A 198 -7.58 -13.66 23.96
N ASP A 199 -7.66 -14.97 23.70
CA ASP A 199 -8.88 -15.77 23.70
C ASP A 199 -8.71 -16.97 24.65
N GLY A 200 -8.95 -16.72 25.94
CA GLY A 200 -8.55 -17.64 27.01
C GLY A 200 -7.03 -17.76 27.08
N ASP A 201 -6.52 -19.00 27.06
CA ASP A 201 -5.09 -19.31 27.05
C ASP A 201 -4.49 -19.31 25.63
N SER A 202 -5.28 -18.98 24.59
CA SER A 202 -4.87 -19.02 23.18
C SER A 202 -4.69 -17.63 22.57
N LEU A 203 -3.74 -17.51 21.65
CA LEU A 203 -3.45 -16.29 20.91
C LEU A 203 -3.92 -16.45 19.45
N ARG A 204 -4.84 -15.58 19.03
CA ARG A 204 -5.35 -15.54 17.65
C ARG A 204 -4.79 -14.30 16.95
N GLY A 205 -4.03 -14.49 15.88
CA GLY A 205 -3.37 -13.41 15.15
C GLY A 205 -4.14 -12.97 13.91
N PHE A 206 -4.09 -11.68 13.60
CA PHE A 206 -4.73 -11.09 12.43
C PHE A 206 -3.79 -10.08 11.76
N ASN A 207 -3.94 -9.88 10.45
CA ASN A 207 -3.36 -8.75 9.75
C ASN A 207 -4.44 -7.77 9.25
N THR A 208 -4.59 -6.66 9.98
CA THR A 208 -5.52 -5.56 9.63
C THR A 208 -4.92 -4.52 8.69
N ASP A 209 -3.61 -4.58 8.37
CA ASP A 209 -2.96 -3.64 7.46
C ASP A 209 -3.61 -3.68 6.07
N VAL A 210 -3.90 -4.90 5.56
CA VAL A 210 -4.50 -5.10 4.22
C VAL A 210 -5.81 -4.33 4.08
N VAL A 211 -6.73 -4.53 5.02
CA VAL A 211 -8.03 -3.83 5.03
C VAL A 211 -7.85 -2.34 5.29
N GLY A 212 -6.86 -1.94 6.10
CA GLY A 212 -6.52 -0.54 6.32
C GLY A 212 -6.11 0.18 5.03
N ILE A 213 -5.28 -0.48 4.20
CA ILE A 213 -4.85 0.06 2.89
C ILE A 213 -6.05 0.17 1.94
N VAL A 214 -6.84 -0.90 1.79
CA VAL A 214 -8.01 -0.92 0.90
C VAL A 214 -9.01 0.18 1.28
N ARG A 215 -9.37 0.29 2.57
CA ARG A 215 -10.33 1.30 3.03
C ARG A 215 -9.81 2.73 2.89
N ALA A 216 -8.53 2.98 3.16
CA ALA A 216 -7.93 4.31 2.98
C ALA A 216 -7.96 4.77 1.51
N LEU A 217 -7.74 3.83 0.57
CA LEU A 217 -7.79 4.11 -0.86
C LEU A 217 -9.22 4.34 -1.35
N GLN A 218 -10.18 3.51 -0.90
CA GLN A 218 -11.61 3.68 -1.19
C GLN A 218 -12.13 5.01 -0.65
N ALA A 219 -11.81 5.37 0.60
CA ALA A 219 -12.21 6.64 1.20
C ALA A 219 -11.60 7.86 0.48
N ALA A 220 -10.39 7.73 -0.05
CA ALA A 220 -9.76 8.71 -0.93
C ALA A 220 -10.30 8.71 -2.38
N GLY A 221 -11.32 7.89 -2.70
CA GLY A 221 -11.93 7.81 -4.03
C GLY A 221 -11.11 7.01 -5.05
N LEU A 222 -10.60 5.84 -4.65
CA LEU A 222 -10.02 4.81 -5.53
C LEU A 222 -10.55 3.43 -5.14
N ASP A 223 -11.61 2.98 -5.81
CA ASP A 223 -12.25 1.68 -5.56
C ASP A 223 -11.54 0.48 -6.21
N GLU A 224 -10.92 0.70 -7.38
CA GLU A 224 -10.22 -0.32 -8.17
C GLU A 224 -8.91 0.23 -8.73
N ALA A 225 -7.89 -0.63 -8.91
CA ALA A 225 -6.64 -0.29 -9.60
C ALA A 225 -6.06 -1.53 -10.27
N ARG A 226 -6.12 -1.60 -11.61
CA ARG A 226 -5.69 -2.77 -12.40
C ARG A 226 -4.17 -2.83 -12.58
N TYR A 227 -3.50 -1.68 -12.58
CA TYR A 227 -2.03 -1.59 -12.63
C TYR A 227 -1.46 -0.77 -11.46
N VAL A 228 -0.68 -1.45 -10.61
CA VAL A 228 -0.10 -0.89 -9.38
C VAL A 228 1.43 -0.93 -9.41
N HIS A 229 2.08 0.12 -8.91
CA HIS A 229 3.49 0.07 -8.52
C HIS A 229 3.62 -0.02 -7.00
N ILE A 230 4.55 -0.84 -6.49
CA ILE A 230 4.87 -0.90 -5.05
C ILE A 230 6.34 -0.57 -4.85
N LEU A 231 6.65 0.38 -3.98
CA LEU A 231 8.02 0.74 -3.59
C LEU A 231 8.35 0.13 -2.22
N GLY A 232 9.14 -0.93 -2.22
CA GLY A 232 9.61 -1.63 -1.02
C GLY A 232 9.40 -3.15 -1.07
N GLY A 233 10.04 -3.84 -0.14
CA GLY A 233 10.05 -5.32 -0.05
C GLY A 233 10.02 -5.85 1.39
N GLY A 234 9.50 -5.03 2.33
CA GLY A 234 9.33 -5.40 3.75
C GLY A 234 7.96 -6.00 4.06
N ALA A 235 7.65 -6.20 5.35
CA ALA A 235 6.37 -6.79 5.77
C ALA A 235 5.14 -5.99 5.27
N THR A 236 5.18 -4.65 5.31
CA THR A 236 4.08 -3.83 4.81
C THR A 236 3.95 -3.88 3.28
N ALA A 237 5.02 -4.20 2.54
CA ALA A 237 4.93 -4.42 1.10
C ALA A 237 4.17 -5.72 0.76
N ALA A 238 4.21 -6.73 1.63
CA ALA A 238 3.36 -7.91 1.48
C ALA A 238 1.88 -7.56 1.68
N SER A 239 1.56 -6.77 2.71
CA SER A 239 0.20 -6.25 2.92
C SER A 239 -0.28 -5.37 1.77
N ALA A 240 0.60 -4.55 1.19
CA ALA A 240 0.30 -3.74 0.00
C ALA A 240 0.07 -4.58 -1.26
N LEU A 241 0.78 -5.71 -1.44
CA LEU A 241 0.58 -6.62 -2.56
C LEU A 241 -0.76 -7.36 -2.46
N VAL A 242 -1.15 -7.81 -1.27
CA VAL A 242 -2.48 -8.38 -1.02
C VAL A 242 -3.57 -7.32 -1.21
N ALA A 243 -3.37 -6.10 -0.70
CA ALA A 243 -4.33 -5.00 -0.87
C ALA A 243 -4.52 -4.62 -2.35
N ALA A 244 -3.46 -4.64 -3.16
CA ALA A 244 -3.55 -4.44 -4.60
C ALA A 244 -4.42 -5.54 -5.27
N ALA A 245 -4.28 -6.80 -4.87
CA ALA A 245 -5.14 -7.89 -5.37
C ALA A 245 -6.61 -7.71 -4.96
N GLU A 246 -6.89 -7.29 -3.73
CA GLU A 246 -8.26 -7.00 -3.25
C GLU A 246 -8.88 -5.77 -3.96
N LEU A 247 -8.05 -4.86 -4.51
CA LEU A 247 -8.45 -3.74 -5.38
C LEU A 247 -8.51 -4.10 -6.88
N GLY A 248 -8.45 -5.39 -7.23
CA GLY A 248 -8.60 -5.86 -8.61
C GLY A 248 -7.36 -5.70 -9.51
N ALA A 249 -6.15 -5.58 -8.93
CA ALA A 249 -4.93 -5.52 -9.72
C ALA A 249 -4.74 -6.77 -10.60
N GLU A 250 -4.42 -6.57 -11.88
CA GLU A 250 -3.99 -7.64 -12.79
C GLU A 250 -2.47 -7.67 -12.97
N ARG A 251 -1.79 -6.55 -12.70
CA ARG A 251 -0.35 -6.36 -12.87
C ARG A 251 0.20 -5.53 -11.73
N VAL A 252 1.34 -5.94 -11.20
CA VAL A 252 2.08 -5.18 -10.19
C VAL A 252 3.56 -5.12 -10.54
N ASP A 253 4.12 -3.92 -10.71
CA ASP A 253 5.58 -3.73 -10.79
C ASP A 253 6.09 -3.37 -9.38
N VAL A 254 6.79 -4.30 -8.71
CA VAL A 254 7.36 -4.12 -7.37
C VAL A 254 8.81 -3.69 -7.48
N HIS A 255 9.11 -2.50 -6.98
CA HIS A 255 10.43 -1.90 -7.01
C HIS A 255 11.10 -2.03 -5.65
N VAL A 256 12.32 -2.58 -5.63
CA VAL A 256 13.10 -2.82 -4.41
C VAL A 256 14.51 -2.26 -4.53
N ARG A 257 15.18 -2.02 -3.39
CA ARG A 257 16.61 -1.68 -3.37
C ARG A 257 17.51 -2.90 -3.63
N ASP A 258 17.07 -4.07 -3.17
CA ASP A 258 17.86 -5.29 -3.10
C ASP A 258 16.98 -6.47 -3.55
N LEU A 259 17.23 -6.94 -4.78
CA LEU A 259 16.48 -8.05 -5.39
C LEU A 259 16.66 -9.37 -4.62
N THR A 260 17.74 -9.54 -3.86
CA THR A 260 17.97 -10.80 -3.11
C THR A 260 16.96 -11.01 -1.97
N ARG A 261 16.36 -9.92 -1.47
CA ARG A 261 15.33 -9.95 -0.42
C ARG A 261 13.90 -10.06 -0.97
N ALA A 262 13.75 -10.07 -2.28
CA ALA A 262 12.46 -10.05 -2.96
C ALA A 262 11.86 -11.44 -3.23
N GLY A 263 12.54 -12.53 -2.87
CA GLY A 263 12.12 -13.91 -3.21
C GLY A 263 10.78 -14.37 -2.63
N TRP A 264 10.16 -13.63 -1.71
CA TRP A 264 8.80 -13.88 -1.22
C TRP A 264 7.71 -13.28 -2.12
N ILE A 265 8.05 -12.32 -2.99
CA ILE A 265 7.09 -11.57 -3.81
C ILE A 265 6.50 -12.44 -4.92
N GLU A 266 7.32 -13.22 -5.65
CA GLU A 266 6.82 -14.06 -6.75
C GLU A 266 5.86 -15.16 -6.27
N PRO A 267 6.15 -15.93 -5.20
CA PRO A 267 5.19 -16.89 -4.64
C PRO A 267 3.88 -16.24 -4.23
N LEU A 268 3.90 -15.14 -3.45
CA LEU A 268 2.68 -14.48 -3.01
C LEU A 268 1.90 -13.88 -4.18
N ALA A 269 2.58 -13.29 -5.18
CA ALA A 269 1.91 -12.80 -6.38
C ALA A 269 1.22 -13.93 -7.16
N ASN A 270 1.85 -15.10 -7.29
CA ASN A 270 1.26 -16.26 -7.95
C ASN A 270 0.03 -16.78 -7.19
N ASP A 271 0.10 -16.86 -5.86
CA ASP A 271 -1.02 -17.28 -5.01
C ASP A 271 -2.22 -16.29 -5.07
N LEU A 272 -1.93 -15.01 -5.33
CA LEU A 272 -2.92 -13.95 -5.56
C LEU A 272 -3.39 -13.84 -7.03
N GLY A 273 -2.80 -14.61 -7.97
CA GLY A 273 -3.12 -14.53 -9.40
C GLY A 273 -2.57 -13.29 -10.13
N LEU A 274 -1.62 -12.56 -9.54
CA LEU A 274 -1.07 -11.31 -10.05
C LEU A 274 0.07 -11.52 -11.06
N ARG A 275 0.09 -10.73 -12.15
CA ARG A 275 1.28 -10.63 -13.02
C ARG A 275 2.29 -9.68 -12.38
N VAL A 276 3.24 -10.21 -11.62
CA VAL A 276 4.27 -9.40 -10.97
C VAL A 276 5.53 -9.20 -11.83
N ARG A 277 6.18 -8.05 -11.67
CA ARG A 277 7.53 -7.77 -12.14
C ARG A 277 8.34 -7.18 -11.01
N ILE A 278 9.52 -7.75 -10.72
CA ILE A 278 10.40 -7.24 -9.66
C ILE A 278 11.55 -6.46 -10.31
N ARG A 279 11.75 -5.21 -9.88
CA ARG A 279 12.73 -4.28 -10.48
C ARG A 279 13.53 -3.51 -9.43
N PRO A 280 14.71 -2.97 -9.76
CA PRO A 280 15.36 -1.95 -8.93
C PRO A 280 14.62 -0.62 -9.01
N PHE A 281 14.70 0.21 -7.97
CA PHE A 281 14.05 1.54 -7.92
C PHE A 281 14.34 2.43 -9.15
N SER A 282 15.56 2.41 -9.66
CA SER A 282 15.99 3.16 -10.86
C SER A 282 15.31 2.75 -12.18
N GLN A 283 14.38 1.81 -12.15
CA GLN A 283 13.52 1.42 -13.28
C GLN A 283 12.03 1.77 -13.08
N ALA A 284 11.66 2.54 -12.04
CA ALA A 284 10.27 2.93 -11.78
C ALA A 284 9.58 3.62 -12.96
N ASP A 285 10.25 4.58 -13.61
CA ASP A 285 9.71 5.35 -14.75
C ASP A 285 9.75 4.58 -16.09
N ARG A 286 10.27 3.33 -16.12
CA ARG A 286 10.49 2.60 -17.39
C ARG A 286 9.29 1.78 -17.86
N SER A 287 8.11 1.97 -17.24
CA SER A 287 6.87 1.44 -17.80
C SER A 287 6.34 2.42 -18.86
N LEU A 288 5.97 1.89 -20.03
CA LEU A 288 5.23 2.66 -21.03
C LEU A 288 3.80 2.95 -20.55
N ASP A 289 3.25 2.04 -19.74
CA ASP A 289 1.95 2.17 -19.11
C ASP A 289 2.06 2.96 -17.80
N VAL A 290 1.07 3.80 -17.53
CA VAL A 290 0.98 4.59 -16.30
C VAL A 290 0.19 3.79 -15.26
N PRO A 291 0.71 3.56 -14.04
CA PRO A 291 -0.05 2.90 -12.99
C PRO A 291 -1.20 3.81 -12.49
N GLU A 292 -2.32 3.22 -12.09
CA GLU A 292 -3.40 3.96 -11.43
C GLU A 292 -3.01 4.30 -9.97
N LEU A 293 -2.19 3.44 -9.36
CA LEU A 293 -1.76 3.54 -7.97
C LEU A 293 -0.25 3.28 -7.81
N VAL A 294 0.42 4.14 -7.03
CA VAL A 294 1.78 3.93 -6.53
C VAL A 294 1.72 3.82 -5.01
N ILE A 295 2.12 2.68 -4.45
CA ILE A 295 2.20 2.46 -3.01
C ILE A 295 3.65 2.58 -2.55
N SER A 296 3.98 3.53 -1.69
CA SER A 296 5.25 3.59 -0.98
C SER A 296 5.14 2.90 0.38
N THR A 297 6.05 1.97 0.64
CA THR A 297 6.23 1.33 1.96
C THR A 297 7.59 1.66 2.57
N LEU A 298 8.19 2.77 2.13
CA LEU A 298 9.50 3.23 2.57
C LEU A 298 9.37 4.04 3.89
N PRO A 299 10.37 4.03 4.78
CA PRO A 299 10.39 4.95 5.93
C PRO A 299 10.31 6.42 5.46
N GLY A 300 9.55 7.29 6.12
CA GLY A 300 9.17 8.61 5.59
C GLY A 300 10.31 9.57 5.27
N GLY A 301 11.48 9.43 5.91
CA GLY A 301 12.69 10.19 5.58
C GLY A 301 13.50 9.65 4.40
N THR A 302 13.06 8.58 3.74
CA THR A 302 13.84 7.89 2.69
C THR A 302 13.81 8.66 1.38
N GLN A 303 14.99 8.99 0.85
CA GLN A 303 15.13 9.35 -0.57
C GLN A 303 15.22 8.06 -1.41
N THR A 304 14.50 8.03 -2.52
CA THR A 304 14.45 6.88 -3.43
C THR A 304 15.00 7.26 -4.81
N GLU A 305 15.58 6.28 -5.49
CA GLU A 305 15.98 6.39 -6.91
C GLU A 305 14.79 6.20 -7.87
N ALA A 306 13.59 5.91 -7.33
CA ALA A 306 12.36 5.82 -8.11
C ALA A 306 11.93 7.22 -8.55
N VAL A 307 12.23 7.55 -9.80
CA VAL A 307 11.76 8.74 -10.50
C VAL A 307 10.43 8.43 -11.19
N TYR A 308 9.56 9.44 -11.29
CA TYR A 308 8.31 9.38 -12.03
C TYR A 308 8.09 10.69 -12.80
N THR A 309 7.73 10.62 -14.08
CA THR A 309 7.36 11.83 -14.83
C THR A 309 6.25 12.63 -14.15
N ASP A 310 6.21 13.94 -14.38
CA ASP A 310 5.10 14.82 -13.96
C ASP A 310 3.74 14.31 -14.46
N SER A 311 3.72 13.70 -15.64
CA SER A 311 2.53 13.14 -16.26
C SER A 311 2.03 11.89 -15.55
N THR A 312 2.94 11.06 -15.02
CA THR A 312 2.61 9.95 -14.11
C THR A 312 2.10 10.50 -12.79
N ARG A 313 2.83 11.44 -12.16
CA ARG A 313 2.48 12.02 -10.86
C ARG A 313 1.12 12.74 -10.83
N ARG A 314 0.67 13.31 -11.95
CA ARG A 314 -0.68 13.88 -12.08
C ARG A 314 -1.81 12.87 -12.27
N ARG A 315 -1.50 11.66 -12.77
CA ARG A 315 -2.51 10.64 -13.14
C ARG A 315 -2.61 9.48 -12.15
N SER A 316 -1.50 9.09 -11.52
CA SER A 316 -1.44 8.05 -10.51
C SER A 316 -1.76 8.61 -9.13
N LEU A 317 -2.56 7.91 -8.33
CA LEU A 317 -2.64 8.17 -6.89
C LEU A 317 -1.34 7.71 -6.22
N LEU A 318 -0.72 8.55 -5.39
CA LEU A 318 0.31 8.09 -4.45
C LEU A 318 -0.34 7.74 -3.12
N PHE A 319 -0.10 6.55 -2.62
CA PHE A 319 -0.33 6.21 -1.21
C PHE A 319 1.01 5.95 -0.54
N ASP A 320 1.38 6.79 0.42
CA ASP A 320 2.63 6.65 1.16
C ASP A 320 2.36 6.24 2.60
N VAL A 321 2.70 4.99 2.93
CA VAL A 321 2.45 4.35 4.23
C VAL A 321 3.15 5.10 5.39
N ALA A 322 4.19 5.87 5.11
CA ALA A 322 4.85 6.68 6.11
C ALA A 322 4.04 7.96 6.42
N TYR A 323 3.73 8.17 7.70
CA TYR A 323 3.06 9.37 8.20
C TYR A 323 3.96 10.33 8.98
N GLU A 324 5.20 9.94 9.28
CA GLU A 324 6.18 10.78 10.00
C GLU A 324 7.60 10.44 9.48
N PRO A 325 8.41 11.44 9.09
CA PRO A 325 8.06 12.84 8.88
C PRO A 325 7.15 13.05 7.66
N TRP A 326 6.22 14.00 7.75
CA TRP A 326 5.28 14.37 6.68
C TRP A 326 5.47 15.83 6.21
N PRO A 327 5.21 16.16 4.91
CA PRO A 327 5.13 15.22 3.80
C PRO A 327 6.51 14.60 3.51
N THR A 328 6.51 13.34 3.07
CA THR A 328 7.73 12.60 2.70
C THR A 328 8.41 13.22 1.46
N PRO A 329 9.69 12.90 1.17
CA PRO A 329 10.34 13.33 -0.07
C PRO A 329 9.61 12.89 -1.34
N LEU A 330 8.79 11.82 -1.29
CA LEU A 330 8.02 11.33 -2.43
C LEU A 330 6.64 12.03 -2.52
N ALA A 331 5.94 12.19 -1.39
CA ALA A 331 4.70 12.96 -1.31
C ALA A 331 4.87 14.38 -1.86
N ARG A 332 5.94 15.08 -1.43
CA ARG A 332 6.28 16.43 -1.95
C ARG A 332 6.46 16.48 -3.46
N GLN A 333 6.93 15.40 -4.09
CA GLN A 333 7.07 15.34 -5.54
C GLN A 333 5.71 15.21 -6.23
N TRP A 334 4.75 14.47 -5.66
CA TRP A 334 3.38 14.42 -6.17
C TRP A 334 2.67 15.77 -5.99
N GLU A 335 2.69 16.32 -4.78
CA GLU A 335 2.05 17.59 -4.43
C GLU A 335 2.54 18.76 -5.31
N ALA A 336 3.85 18.83 -5.57
CA ALA A 336 4.47 19.90 -6.36
C ALA A 336 3.98 19.99 -7.83
N VAL A 337 3.28 18.98 -8.33
CA VAL A 337 2.69 18.98 -9.69
C VAL A 337 1.17 18.86 -9.70
N GLY A 338 0.52 18.99 -8.53
CA GLY A 338 -0.93 18.82 -8.37
C GLY A 338 -1.39 17.36 -8.34
N GLY A 339 -0.49 16.41 -8.06
CA GLY A 339 -0.82 15.00 -7.91
C GLY A 339 -1.56 14.69 -6.60
N ARG A 340 -2.43 13.68 -6.60
CA ARG A 340 -3.15 13.21 -5.40
C ARG A 340 -2.24 12.36 -4.52
N VAL A 341 -2.30 12.57 -3.21
CA VAL A 341 -1.54 11.82 -2.20
C VAL A 341 -2.46 11.40 -1.06
N VAL A 342 -2.34 10.14 -0.61
CA VAL A 342 -2.95 9.62 0.62
C VAL A 342 -1.84 9.33 1.63
N SER A 343 -1.97 9.85 2.85
CA SER A 343 -1.01 9.62 3.93
C SER A 343 -1.27 8.31 4.67
N GLY A 344 -0.22 7.71 5.23
CA GLY A 344 -0.30 6.53 6.09
C GLY A 344 -1.18 6.68 7.33
N LEU A 345 -1.55 7.91 7.74
CA LEU A 345 -2.51 8.11 8.84
C LEU A 345 -3.90 7.54 8.51
N ALA A 346 -4.36 7.64 7.26
CA ALA A 346 -5.65 7.09 6.83
C ALA A 346 -5.67 5.56 6.98
N MET A 347 -4.62 4.90 6.47
CA MET A 347 -4.40 3.46 6.69
C MET A 347 -4.35 3.14 8.19
N LEU A 348 -3.62 3.93 8.99
CA LEU A 348 -3.44 3.70 10.41
C LEU A 348 -4.77 3.77 11.18
N ALA A 349 -5.66 4.69 10.81
CA ALA A 349 -7.00 4.81 11.37
C ALA A 349 -7.89 3.63 10.97
N HIS A 350 -7.99 3.29 9.69
CA HIS A 350 -8.83 2.18 9.23
C HIS A 350 -8.36 0.80 9.72
N GLN A 351 -7.04 0.55 9.81
CA GLN A 351 -6.54 -0.69 10.40
C GLN A 351 -6.82 -0.73 11.91
N ALA A 352 -6.76 0.40 12.62
CA ALA A 352 -7.04 0.48 14.05
C ALA A 352 -8.52 0.25 14.34
N LEU A 353 -9.42 0.73 13.49
CA LEU A 353 -10.86 0.47 13.60
C LEU A 353 -11.14 -1.04 13.51
N LEU A 354 -10.46 -1.75 12.59
CA LEU A 354 -10.56 -3.20 12.49
C LEU A 354 -9.95 -3.93 13.71
N GLN A 355 -8.87 -3.40 14.29
CA GLN A 355 -8.35 -3.88 15.58
C GLN A 355 -9.37 -3.69 16.72
N VAL A 356 -10.04 -2.53 16.79
CA VAL A 356 -11.09 -2.27 17.78
C VAL A 356 -12.26 -3.26 17.61
N ARG A 357 -12.71 -3.55 16.38
CA ARG A 357 -13.67 -4.65 16.12
C ARG A 357 -13.19 -5.95 16.74
N ILE A 358 -12.01 -6.45 16.34
CA ILE A 358 -11.43 -7.72 16.84
C ILE A 358 -11.37 -7.75 18.37
N PHE A 359 -10.93 -6.67 19.01
CA PHE A 359 -10.84 -6.62 20.48
C PHE A 359 -12.20 -6.58 21.17
N VAL A 360 -13.20 -5.92 20.59
CA VAL A 360 -14.57 -5.79 21.14
C VAL A 360 -15.41 -7.06 20.92
N SER A 361 -15.50 -7.56 19.69
CA SER A 361 -16.35 -8.70 19.31
C SER A 361 -15.64 -10.06 19.34
N GLY A 362 -14.32 -10.09 19.09
CA GLY A 362 -13.59 -11.32 18.75
C GLY A 362 -13.67 -11.72 17.26
N ASP A 363 -14.32 -10.90 16.43
CA ASP A 363 -14.57 -11.13 15.00
C ASP A 363 -14.34 -9.84 14.18
N PRO A 364 -13.37 -9.81 13.22
CA PRO A 364 -13.13 -8.66 12.35
C PRO A 364 -14.32 -8.28 11.44
N LEU A 365 -15.21 -9.23 11.14
CA LEU A 365 -16.35 -9.01 10.25
C LEU A 365 -17.53 -8.34 10.97
N GLN A 366 -17.64 -8.50 12.30
CA GLN A 366 -18.68 -7.85 13.09
C GLN A 366 -18.40 -6.34 13.25
N PRO A 367 -19.28 -5.45 12.75
CA PRO A 367 -19.13 -4.00 12.94
C PRO A 367 -19.31 -3.58 14.39
N LEU A 368 -18.76 -2.42 14.73
CA LEU A 368 -18.97 -1.78 16.03
C LEU A 368 -20.37 -1.13 16.10
N PRO A 369 -20.94 -0.97 17.31
CA PRO A 369 -22.03 -0.02 17.53
C PRO A 369 -21.59 1.37 17.07
N ASP A 370 -22.44 2.04 16.29
CA ASP A 370 -22.22 3.41 15.78
C ASP A 370 -20.83 3.61 15.14
N GLU A 371 -20.35 2.60 14.40
CA GLU A 371 -18.99 2.56 13.83
C GLU A 371 -18.57 3.82 13.03
N PRO A 372 -19.44 4.51 12.26
CA PRO A 372 -19.07 5.78 11.62
C PRO A 372 -18.65 6.86 12.61
N ASP A 373 -19.34 7.00 13.75
CA ASP A 373 -19.01 7.99 14.79
C ASP A 373 -17.71 7.60 15.51
N VAL A 374 -17.48 6.29 15.71
CA VAL A 374 -16.21 5.76 16.24
C VAL A 374 -15.06 6.09 15.30
N LEU A 375 -15.23 5.90 13.98
CA LEU A 375 -14.22 6.23 12.98
C LEU A 375 -13.97 7.75 12.92
N ALA A 376 -15.01 8.58 12.93
CA ALA A 376 -14.87 10.04 12.96
C ALA A 376 -14.04 10.50 14.16
N ALA A 377 -14.35 10.01 15.38
CA ALA A 377 -13.58 10.32 16.59
C ALA A 377 -12.10 9.85 16.50
N MET A 378 -11.83 8.75 15.78
CA MET A 378 -10.47 8.28 15.53
C MET A 378 -9.71 9.17 14.55
N LEU A 379 -10.35 9.60 13.45
CA LEU A 379 -9.76 10.47 12.44
C LEU A 379 -9.42 11.86 13.03
N ASP A 380 -10.36 12.45 13.78
CA ASP A 380 -10.16 13.69 14.56
C ASP A 380 -8.96 13.58 15.50
N ALA A 381 -8.82 12.45 16.19
CA ALA A 381 -7.73 12.22 17.17
C ALA A 381 -6.33 12.15 16.55
N VAL A 382 -6.21 12.01 15.22
CA VAL A 382 -4.94 12.10 14.47
C VAL A 382 -4.90 13.24 13.46
N GLY A 383 -5.92 14.11 13.45
CA GLY A 383 -5.94 15.35 12.66
C GLY A 383 -6.15 15.16 11.16
N ILE A 384 -6.95 14.16 10.74
CA ILE A 384 -7.32 13.96 9.33
C ILE A 384 -8.84 13.88 9.15
N ASP A 385 -9.33 14.15 7.94
CA ASP A 385 -10.73 13.96 7.54
C ASP A 385 -11.02 12.51 7.09
N GLU A 386 -12.27 12.26 6.65
CA GLU A 386 -12.71 10.96 6.15
C GLU A 386 -12.02 10.53 4.84
N GLN A 387 -11.53 11.47 4.02
CA GLN A 387 -10.74 11.20 2.82
C GLN A 387 -9.25 10.97 3.13
N GLY A 388 -8.82 11.20 4.38
CA GLY A 388 -7.45 11.05 4.84
C GLY A 388 -6.55 12.27 4.59
N ALA A 389 -7.12 13.43 4.25
CA ALA A 389 -6.40 14.69 4.16
C ALA A 389 -6.29 15.36 5.54
N PRO A 390 -5.25 16.17 5.81
CA PRO A 390 -5.12 16.86 7.09
C PRO A 390 -6.27 17.85 7.35
N LEU A 391 -6.80 17.88 8.57
CA LEU A 391 -7.76 18.91 8.98
C LEU A 391 -7.11 20.30 8.99
N GLU A 392 -7.80 21.30 8.45
CA GLU A 392 -7.38 22.70 8.58
C GLU A 392 -7.52 23.15 10.06
N VAL A 393 -6.47 23.81 10.59
CA VAL A 393 -6.32 24.21 12.01
C VAL A 393 -6.43 25.72 12.19
#